data_AF-A0A1J4KV93-F1
#
_entry.id   AF-A0A1J4KV93-F1
#
_cell.length_a   1.000
_cell.length_b   1.000
_cell.length_c   1.000
_cell.angle_alpha   90.00
_cell.angle_beta   90.00
_cell.angle_gamma   90.00
#
_symmetry.space_group_name_H-M   'P 1'
#
loop_
_entity.id
_entity.type
_entity.pdbx_description
1 polymer ?
#
loop_
_entity_poly.entity_id
_entity_poly.type
_entity_poly.pdbx_seq_one_letter_code
_entity_poly.pdbx_strand_id
1 'polypeptide(L)'
;MRSPEEIHSSHDFRLLMKRTPFTSPKLSISPKKSQSDFDNIINDIESISLKIDAYAEKNLKYRLKMNKLSQQMEAITKALATNIEILEEENQVIEGKNQKLRDLVDKQELLKGQLVEYYHELCDQGVNLKDYKNVDYDLLVNLAGCEYNTNLAVTNKEIRKIVETQAFFNGCDSNKAFLDRCFNLVDAAVCPNHYEKPTTKGLSYLEKIILLQDYHDQTHARIANEVKVLGLKRDELLKEIKFIKKQNRKKSKLKYMQSLSYLQSCSQTNSKNMKLGASVNESKSGNLNDTQVSVSQLSGLFSPAKLSPVLRTRTNAYVY
;
A
#
# COMPACT_ATOMS: atom_id res chain seq x y z
N MET A 1 -11.60 31.23 18.10
CA MET A 1 -11.54 32.69 18.39
C MET A 1 -12.93 33.15 18.84
N ARG A 2 -13.04 34.20 19.65
CA ARG A 2 -14.33 34.60 20.25
C ARG A 2 -15.21 35.36 19.24
N SER A 3 -16.54 35.19 19.37
CA SER A 3 -17.56 35.96 18.65
C SER A 3 -17.50 37.45 19.01
N PRO A 4 -17.84 38.37 18.09
CA PRO A 4 -18.16 39.75 18.45
C PRO A 4 -19.48 39.81 19.23
N GLU A 5 -19.54 40.65 20.26
CA GLU A 5 -20.77 40.93 21.02
C GLU A 5 -21.60 41.99 20.29
N GLU A 6 -22.91 41.75 20.16
CA GLU A 6 -23.84 42.70 19.58
C GLU A 6 -24.13 43.85 20.55
N ILE A 7 -23.65 45.07 20.25
CA ILE A 7 -24.01 46.26 21.02
C ILE A 7 -25.42 46.71 20.60
N HIS A 8 -26.43 46.10 21.22
CA HIS A 8 -27.83 46.55 21.16
C HIS A 8 -28.00 47.88 21.92
N SER A 9 -27.76 49.01 21.23
CA SER A 9 -28.18 50.34 21.72
C SER A 9 -29.69 50.54 21.51
N SER A 10 -30.49 49.79 22.27
CA SER A 10 -31.93 50.01 22.41
C SER A 10 -32.17 51.25 23.27
N HIS A 11 -31.92 52.44 22.71
CA HIS A 11 -32.24 53.69 23.40
C HIS A 11 -33.76 53.87 23.48
N ASP A 12 -34.26 53.87 24.72
CA ASP A 12 -35.67 53.71 25.04
C ASP A 12 -36.51 54.96 24.72
N PHE A 13 -37.01 55.04 23.48
CA PHE A 13 -37.87 56.12 22.98
C PHE A 13 -39.20 56.27 23.75
N ARG A 14 -39.56 55.36 24.67
CA ARG A 14 -40.83 55.43 25.42
C ARG A 14 -40.81 56.46 26.56
N LEU A 15 -39.65 56.91 27.02
CA LEU A 15 -39.56 57.87 28.13
C LEU A 15 -39.93 59.33 27.77
N LEU A 16 -40.04 59.68 26.48
CA LEU A 16 -40.42 61.03 26.04
C LEU A 16 -41.94 61.27 25.89
N MET A 17 -42.80 60.25 26.09
CA MET A 17 -44.25 60.34 25.83
C MET A 17 -45.11 60.63 27.06
N LYS A 18 -44.60 61.36 28.07
CA LYS A 18 -45.46 62.00 29.08
C LYS A 18 -46.18 63.20 28.45
N ARG A 19 -47.33 62.94 27.84
CA ARG A 19 -48.27 63.97 27.36
C ARG A 19 -48.68 64.88 28.53
N THR A 20 -48.09 66.07 28.60
CA THR A 20 -48.63 67.17 29.39
C THR A 20 -49.96 67.62 28.77
N PRO A 21 -50.97 68.01 29.57
CA PRO A 21 -52.21 68.56 29.03
C PRO A 21 -51.90 69.85 28.26
N PHE A 22 -52.50 69.99 27.08
CA PHE A 22 -52.26 71.14 26.19
C PHE A 22 -53.00 72.38 26.73
N THR A 23 -52.46 73.00 27.78
CA THR A 23 -52.90 74.30 28.25
C THR A 23 -52.41 75.36 27.26
N SER A 24 -53.33 75.92 26.47
CA SER A 24 -53.04 77.12 25.67
C SER A 24 -52.40 78.18 26.56
N PRO A 25 -51.23 78.76 26.18
CA PRO A 25 -50.61 79.80 26.98
C PRO A 25 -51.60 80.95 27.17
N LYS A 26 -51.87 81.32 28.44
CA LYS A 26 -52.50 82.62 28.70
C LYS A 26 -51.58 83.67 28.10
N LEU A 27 -52.07 84.42 27.12
CA LEU A 27 -51.40 85.62 26.61
C LEU A 27 -51.39 86.67 27.73
N SER A 28 -50.43 86.54 28.66
CA SER A 28 -49.91 87.69 29.37
C SER A 28 -49.44 88.66 28.29
N ILE A 29 -50.00 89.87 28.28
CA ILE A 29 -49.54 90.94 27.40
C ILE A 29 -48.06 91.12 27.72
N SER A 30 -47.22 90.70 26.77
CA SER A 30 -45.77 90.85 26.91
C SER A 30 -45.47 92.34 27.06
N PRO A 31 -44.47 92.72 27.89
CA PRO A 31 -43.98 94.09 27.84
C PRO A 31 -43.65 94.40 26.37
N LYS A 32 -44.08 95.56 25.88
CA LYS A 32 -43.87 95.98 24.49
C LYS A 32 -42.38 95.90 24.19
N LYS A 33 -41.95 94.80 23.57
CA LYS A 33 -40.59 94.62 23.10
C LYS A 33 -40.29 95.79 22.17
N SER A 34 -39.18 96.47 22.43
CA SER A 34 -38.71 97.57 21.62
C SER A 34 -38.42 97.07 20.20
N GLN A 35 -38.47 97.95 19.19
CA GLN A 35 -38.08 97.57 17.83
C GLN A 35 -36.66 96.97 17.83
N SER A 36 -35.75 97.54 18.62
CA SER A 36 -34.40 97.01 18.88
C SER A 36 -34.37 95.58 19.43
N ASP A 37 -35.34 95.13 20.23
CA ASP A 37 -35.40 93.74 20.69
C ASP A 37 -35.75 92.77 19.55
N PHE A 38 -36.55 93.21 18.57
CA PHE A 38 -36.84 92.42 17.38
C PHE A 38 -35.67 92.42 16.41
N ASP A 39 -35.05 93.58 16.18
CA ASP A 39 -33.87 93.71 15.31
C ASP A 39 -32.70 92.86 15.83
N ASN A 40 -32.47 92.83 17.15
CA ASN A 40 -31.50 91.94 17.79
C ASN A 40 -31.79 90.45 17.55
N ILE A 41 -33.05 90.03 17.66
CA ILE A 41 -33.45 88.64 17.38
C ILE A 41 -33.24 88.27 15.91
N ILE A 42 -33.49 89.19 14.98
CA ILE A 42 -33.23 88.99 13.54
C ILE A 42 -31.72 88.82 13.30
N ASN A 43 -30.89 89.70 13.85
CA ASN A 43 -29.43 89.60 13.77
C ASN A 43 -28.89 88.28 14.36
N ASP A 44 -29.46 87.81 15.48
CA ASP A 44 -29.11 86.51 16.07
C ASP A 44 -29.53 85.34 15.18
N ILE A 45 -30.72 85.38 14.56
CA ILE A 45 -31.19 84.37 13.60
C ILE A 45 -30.26 84.31 12.39
N GLU A 46 -29.86 85.45 11.83
CA GLU A 46 -28.90 85.52 10.73
C GLU A 46 -27.52 84.97 11.13
N SER A 47 -26.99 85.38 12.30
CA SER A 47 -25.72 84.88 12.84
C SER A 47 -25.73 83.36 13.07
N ILE A 48 -26.85 82.81 13.55
CA ILE A 48 -27.02 81.37 13.76
C ILE A 48 -27.15 80.64 12.42
N SER A 49 -27.88 81.21 11.45
CA SER A 49 -28.03 80.63 10.11
C SER A 49 -26.69 80.51 9.38
N LEU A 50 -25.88 81.58 9.38
CA LEU A 50 -24.52 81.56 8.83
C LEU A 50 -23.61 80.51 9.49
N LYS A 51 -23.76 80.29 10.81
CA LYS A 51 -23.05 79.22 11.53
C LYS A 51 -23.54 77.82 11.11
N ILE A 52 -24.85 77.63 10.93
CA ILE A 52 -25.43 76.38 10.46
C ILE A 52 -24.89 76.04 9.06
N ASP A 53 -24.87 77.01 8.14
CA ASP A 53 -24.36 76.81 6.78
C ASP A 53 -22.87 76.45 6.78
N ALA A 54 -22.05 77.15 7.57
CA ALA A 54 -20.63 76.83 7.73
C ALA A 54 -20.41 75.42 8.32
N TYR A 55 -21.24 74.98 9.27
CA TYR A 55 -21.19 73.61 9.79
C TYR A 55 -21.67 72.58 8.77
N ALA A 56 -22.69 72.89 7.97
CA ALA A 56 -23.19 72.01 6.90
C ALA A 56 -22.13 71.80 5.81
N GLU A 57 -21.47 72.87 5.37
CA GLU A 57 -20.37 72.80 4.39
C GLU A 57 -19.18 71.99 4.94
N LYS A 58 -18.80 72.20 6.21
CA LYS A 58 -17.73 71.45 6.88
C LYS A 58 -18.08 69.96 7.02
N ASN A 59 -19.34 69.63 7.34
CA ASN A 59 -19.84 68.26 7.41
C ASN A 59 -19.81 67.59 6.02
N LEU A 60 -20.25 68.29 4.96
CA LEU A 60 -20.15 67.80 3.58
C LEU A 60 -18.70 67.49 3.18
N LYS A 61 -17.76 68.40 3.47
CA LYS A 61 -16.32 68.20 3.25
C LYS A 61 -15.79 66.96 3.98
N TYR A 62 -16.19 66.72 5.24
CA TYR A 62 -15.81 65.51 5.97
C TYR A 62 -16.44 64.24 5.39
N ARG A 63 -17.71 64.25 4.99
CA ARG A 63 -18.38 63.11 4.33
C ARG A 63 -17.69 62.72 3.02
N LEU A 64 -17.34 63.70 2.19
CA LEU A 64 -16.59 63.45 0.95
C LEU A 64 -15.20 62.85 1.23
N LYS A 65 -14.48 63.36 2.25
CA LYS A 65 -13.20 62.78 2.67
C LYS A 65 -13.35 61.35 3.19
N MET A 66 -14.39 61.08 3.99
CA MET A 66 -14.70 59.75 4.52
C MET A 66 -15.00 58.75 3.40
N ASN A 67 -15.83 59.13 2.42
CA ASN A 67 -16.13 58.28 1.27
C ASN A 67 -14.86 57.95 0.45
N LYS A 68 -13.97 58.92 0.24
CA LYS A 68 -12.70 58.69 -0.45
C LYS A 68 -11.79 57.72 0.32
N LEU A 69 -11.70 57.85 1.65
CA LEU A 69 -10.95 56.92 2.49
C LEU A 69 -11.57 55.51 2.46
N SER A 70 -12.90 55.41 2.49
CA SER A 70 -13.61 54.12 2.40
C SER A 70 -13.30 53.38 1.09
N GLN A 71 -13.33 54.09 -0.04
CA GLN A 71 -12.97 53.55 -1.36
C GLN A 71 -11.49 53.11 -1.42
N GLN A 72 -10.57 53.88 -0.83
CA GLN A 72 -9.16 53.51 -0.74
C GLN A 72 -8.96 52.25 0.12
N MET A 73 -9.67 52.14 1.24
CA MET A 73 -9.61 50.98 2.13
C MET A 73 -10.19 49.72 1.48
N GLU A 74 -11.29 49.84 0.73
CA GLU A 74 -11.84 48.75 -0.08
C GLU A 74 -10.85 48.28 -1.16
N ALA A 75 -10.19 49.21 -1.87
CA ALA A 75 -9.19 48.89 -2.88
C ALA A 75 -7.96 48.17 -2.28
N ILE A 76 -7.46 48.64 -1.14
CA ILE A 76 -6.38 47.98 -0.39
C ILE A 76 -6.82 46.58 0.06
N THR A 77 -8.06 46.42 0.54
CA THR A 77 -8.58 45.14 1.02
C THR A 77 -8.66 44.11 -0.11
N LYS A 78 -9.12 44.51 -1.30
CA LYS A 78 -9.13 43.65 -2.50
C LYS A 78 -7.72 43.27 -2.95
N ALA A 79 -6.79 44.22 -3.00
CA ALA A 79 -5.39 43.95 -3.35
C ALA A 79 -4.72 42.97 -2.36
N LEU A 80 -5.00 43.11 -1.06
CA LEU A 80 -4.51 42.17 -0.05
C LEU A 80 -5.11 40.77 -0.20
N ALA A 81 -6.40 40.66 -0.53
CA ALA A 81 -7.03 39.36 -0.80
C ALA A 81 -6.37 38.64 -1.98
N THR A 82 -6.18 39.32 -3.11
CA THR A 82 -5.48 38.74 -4.28
C THR A 82 -4.02 38.38 -3.98
N ASN A 83 -3.32 39.18 -3.15
CA ASN A 83 -1.96 38.82 -2.73
C ASN A 83 -1.94 37.57 -1.83
N ILE A 84 -2.96 37.36 -0.99
CA ILE A 84 -3.10 36.13 -0.18
C ILE A 84 -3.33 34.92 -1.11
N GLU A 85 -4.24 35.02 -2.07
CA GLU A 85 -4.50 33.96 -3.06
C GLU A 85 -3.22 33.56 -3.81
N ILE A 86 -2.44 34.53 -4.31
CA ILE A 86 -1.16 34.27 -4.99
C ILE A 86 -0.15 33.58 -4.05
N LEU A 87 -0.02 34.04 -2.81
CA LEU A 87 0.90 33.43 -1.84
C LEU A 87 0.47 32.02 -1.42
N GLU A 88 -0.84 31.73 -1.37
CA GLU A 88 -1.36 30.38 -1.14
C GLU A 88 -1.05 29.45 -2.31
N GLU A 89 -1.22 29.90 -3.57
CA GLU A 89 -0.82 29.14 -4.76
C GLU A 89 0.70 28.88 -4.80
N GLU A 90 1.53 29.89 -4.55
CA GLU A 90 2.99 29.74 -4.50
C GLU A 90 3.43 28.76 -3.40
N ASN A 91 2.82 28.84 -2.21
CA ASN A 91 3.10 27.90 -1.12
C ASN A 91 2.73 26.46 -1.50
N GLN A 92 1.57 26.21 -2.10
CA GLN A 92 1.19 24.87 -2.57
C GLN A 92 2.18 24.31 -3.61
N VAL A 93 2.68 25.15 -4.52
CA VAL A 93 3.72 24.78 -5.49
C VAL A 93 5.04 24.43 -4.80
N ILE A 94 5.43 25.17 -3.76
CA ILE A 94 6.64 24.92 -2.96
C ILE A 94 6.50 23.64 -2.14
N GLU A 95 5.36 23.42 -1.48
CA GLU A 95 5.07 22.18 -0.75
C GLU A 95 5.12 20.95 -1.66
N GLY A 96 4.52 21.03 -2.86
CA GLY A 96 4.59 19.97 -3.87
C GLY A 96 6.01 19.69 -4.38
N LYS A 97 6.88 20.70 -4.46
CA LYS A 97 8.31 20.52 -4.77
C LYS A 97 9.07 19.89 -3.60
N ASN A 98 8.80 20.33 -2.37
CA ASN A 98 9.41 19.80 -1.16
C ASN A 98 9.06 18.33 -0.94
N GLN A 99 7.82 17.91 -1.21
CA GLN A 99 7.44 16.50 -1.12
C GLN A 99 8.20 15.64 -2.14
N LYS A 100 8.29 16.08 -3.40
CA LYS A 100 9.09 15.38 -4.43
C LYS A 100 10.57 15.25 -4.05
N LEU A 101 11.13 16.26 -3.38
CA LEU A 101 12.51 16.19 -2.87
C LEU A 101 12.65 15.16 -1.74
N ARG A 102 11.68 15.06 -0.82
CA ARG A 102 11.65 14.01 0.20
C ARG A 102 11.58 12.62 -0.43
N ASP A 103 10.66 12.41 -1.37
CA ASP A 103 10.49 11.13 -2.07
C ASP A 103 11.80 10.69 -2.78
N LEU A 104 12.56 11.65 -3.32
CA LEU A 104 13.87 11.39 -3.94
C LEU A 104 14.97 11.05 -2.91
N VAL A 105 14.99 11.74 -1.77
CA VAL A 105 15.93 11.45 -0.66
C VAL A 105 15.65 10.09 -0.05
N ASP A 106 14.39 9.76 0.22
CA ASP A 106 13.97 8.46 0.75
C ASP A 106 14.36 7.32 -0.20
N LYS A 107 14.18 7.54 -1.53
CA LYS A 107 14.64 6.60 -2.55
C LYS A 107 16.17 6.49 -2.60
N GLN A 108 16.90 7.58 -2.40
CA GLN A 108 18.36 7.57 -2.39
C GLN A 108 18.91 6.79 -1.17
N GLU A 109 18.34 6.99 0.02
CA GLU A 109 18.72 6.23 1.22
C GLU A 109 18.34 4.75 1.11
N LEU A 110 17.19 4.41 0.50
CA LEU A 110 16.84 3.02 0.18
C LEU A 110 17.87 2.36 -0.76
N LEU A 111 18.24 3.04 -1.86
CA LEU A 111 19.23 2.53 -2.81
C LEU A 111 20.62 2.38 -2.17
N LYS A 112 21.02 3.31 -1.30
CA LYS A 112 22.24 3.24 -0.50
C LYS A 112 22.22 2.03 0.44
N GLY A 113 21.11 1.77 1.14
CA GLY A 113 20.94 0.58 1.97
C GLY A 113 21.16 -0.72 1.18
N GLN A 114 20.48 -0.85 0.03
CA GLN A 114 20.65 -2.00 -0.88
C GLN A 114 22.09 -2.15 -1.38
N LEU A 115 22.76 -1.04 -1.70
CA LEU A 115 24.15 -1.05 -2.15
C LEU A 115 25.12 -1.57 -1.06
N VAL A 116 24.88 -1.19 0.20
CA VAL A 116 25.65 -1.66 1.36
C VAL A 116 25.38 -3.13 1.67
N GLU A 117 24.12 -3.58 1.56
CA GLU A 117 23.75 -5.01 1.67
C GLU A 117 24.48 -5.84 0.61
N TYR A 118 24.45 -5.44 -0.67
CA TYR A 118 25.19 -6.15 -1.72
C TYR A 118 26.71 -6.13 -1.52
N TYR A 119 27.28 -5.02 -1.02
CA TYR A 119 28.70 -4.96 -0.68
C TYR A 119 29.07 -6.00 0.40
N HIS A 120 28.27 -6.10 1.46
CA HIS A 120 28.44 -7.11 2.51
C HIS A 120 28.33 -8.54 1.95
N GLU A 121 27.27 -8.84 1.18
CA GLU A 121 27.05 -10.17 0.59
C GLU A 121 28.20 -10.61 -0.33
N LEU A 122 28.80 -9.69 -1.08
CA LEU A 122 29.92 -9.97 -1.97
C LEU A 122 31.22 -10.25 -1.17
N CYS A 123 31.48 -9.51 -0.10
CA CYS A 123 32.61 -9.78 0.80
C CYS A 123 32.48 -11.14 1.52
N ASP A 124 31.26 -11.51 1.95
CA ASP A 124 30.95 -12.82 2.53
C ASP A 124 31.15 -13.98 1.55
N GLN A 125 30.93 -13.74 0.26
CA GLN A 125 31.17 -14.71 -0.82
C GLN A 125 32.66 -14.83 -1.22
N GLY A 126 33.54 -14.06 -0.58
CA GLY A 126 34.97 -14.03 -0.88
C GLY A 126 35.32 -13.23 -2.13
N VAL A 127 34.48 -12.28 -2.55
CA VAL A 127 34.74 -11.38 -3.69
C VAL A 127 35.44 -10.12 -3.18
N ASN A 128 36.67 -9.90 -3.62
CA ASN A 128 37.42 -8.68 -3.32
C ASN A 128 37.09 -7.60 -4.37
N LEU A 129 36.27 -6.61 -3.98
CA LEU A 129 35.86 -5.54 -4.90
C LEU A 129 37.01 -4.60 -5.32
N LYS A 130 38.13 -4.55 -4.57
CA LYS A 130 39.33 -3.78 -4.94
C LYS A 130 39.95 -4.22 -6.27
N ASP A 131 39.68 -5.46 -6.71
CA ASP A 131 40.22 -6.02 -7.95
C ASP A 131 39.44 -5.55 -9.21
N TYR A 132 38.28 -4.89 -9.04
CA TYR A 132 37.37 -4.51 -10.12
C TYR A 132 37.43 -3.01 -10.45
N LYS A 133 38.17 -2.64 -11.51
CA LYS A 133 38.37 -1.24 -11.96
C LYS A 133 37.09 -0.42 -12.26
N ASN A 134 35.96 -1.09 -12.46
CA ASN A 134 34.68 -0.44 -12.78
C ASN A 134 33.77 -0.26 -11.54
N VAL A 135 34.27 -0.60 -10.35
CA VAL A 135 33.56 -0.46 -9.08
C VAL A 135 34.21 0.67 -8.29
N ASP A 136 33.41 1.67 -7.92
CA ASP A 136 33.84 2.72 -7.00
C ASP A 136 33.88 2.16 -5.57
N TYR A 137 34.99 1.52 -5.24
CA TYR A 137 35.20 0.86 -3.95
C TYR A 137 35.21 1.86 -2.79
N ASP A 138 35.83 3.03 -2.98
CA ASP A 138 35.90 4.06 -1.94
C ASP A 138 34.51 4.60 -1.63
N LEU A 139 33.65 4.79 -2.64
CA LEU A 139 32.24 5.12 -2.43
C LEU A 139 31.51 4.03 -1.63
N LEU A 140 31.70 2.74 -1.94
CA LEU A 140 31.05 1.63 -1.21
C LEU A 140 31.44 1.61 0.27
N VAL A 141 32.73 1.76 0.59
CA VAL A 141 33.23 1.83 1.98
C VAL A 141 32.68 3.07 2.69
N ASN A 142 32.66 4.23 2.04
CA ASN A 142 32.10 5.46 2.61
C ASN A 142 30.59 5.34 2.89
N LEU A 143 29.84 4.65 2.03
CA LEU A 143 28.39 4.43 2.22
C LEU A 143 28.09 3.39 3.31
N ALA A 144 28.93 2.37 3.47
CA ALA A 144 28.84 1.37 4.54
C ALA A 144 29.32 1.89 5.90
N GLY A 145 30.20 2.90 5.91
CA GLY A 145 30.84 3.45 7.11
C GLY A 145 32.02 2.63 7.64
N CYS A 146 32.30 1.46 7.04
CA CYS A 146 33.46 0.63 7.33
C CYS A 146 33.85 -0.24 6.13
N GLU A 147 35.10 -0.71 6.10
CA GLU A 147 35.55 -1.76 5.18
C GLU A 147 35.12 -3.14 5.73
N TYR A 148 34.39 -3.92 4.92
CA TYR A 148 34.13 -5.32 5.21
C TYR A 148 35.33 -6.19 4.80
N ASN A 149 35.81 -7.00 5.75
CA ASN A 149 36.87 -7.97 5.49
C ASN A 149 36.39 -9.03 4.50
N THR A 150 37.04 -9.14 3.34
CA THR A 150 36.73 -10.18 2.37
C THR A 150 37.12 -11.54 2.94
N ASN A 151 36.18 -12.48 2.98
CA ASN A 151 36.39 -13.78 3.62
C ASN A 151 37.14 -14.75 2.67
N LEU A 152 38.40 -14.45 2.37
CA LEU A 152 39.23 -15.13 1.34
C LEU A 152 39.39 -16.65 1.54
N ALA A 153 39.24 -17.13 2.78
CA ALA A 153 39.27 -18.55 3.13
C ALA A 153 37.93 -19.29 2.87
N VAL A 154 36.89 -18.57 2.45
CA VAL A 154 35.54 -19.12 2.22
C VAL A 154 35.31 -19.28 0.73
N THR A 155 35.54 -20.49 0.21
CA THR A 155 35.03 -20.87 -1.12
C THR A 155 33.51 -20.64 -1.13
N ASN A 156 33.04 -19.88 -2.12
CA ASN A 156 31.63 -19.55 -2.34
C ASN A 156 30.77 -20.81 -2.23
N LYS A 157 29.61 -20.73 -1.56
CA LYS A 157 28.75 -21.89 -1.26
C LYS A 157 28.35 -22.71 -2.50
N GLU A 158 28.23 -22.08 -3.67
CA GLU A 158 27.93 -22.78 -4.92
C GLU A 158 29.15 -23.48 -5.50
N ILE A 159 30.29 -22.79 -5.55
CA ILE A 159 31.58 -23.36 -5.96
C ILE A 159 31.94 -24.54 -5.06
N ARG A 160 31.74 -24.41 -3.74
CA ARG A 160 32.01 -25.47 -2.77
C ARG A 160 31.23 -26.75 -3.05
N LYS A 161 29.94 -26.67 -3.41
CA LYS A 161 29.15 -27.83 -3.83
C LYS A 161 29.74 -28.51 -5.08
N ILE A 162 30.29 -27.74 -6.02
CA ILE A 162 30.94 -28.31 -7.22
C ILE A 162 32.25 -29.01 -6.81
N VAL A 163 33.07 -28.36 -5.97
CA VAL A 163 34.32 -28.92 -5.43
C VAL A 163 34.07 -30.23 -4.68
N GLU A 164 33.07 -30.28 -3.80
CA GLU A 164 32.72 -31.47 -3.01
C GLU A 164 32.12 -32.62 -3.84
N THR A 165 31.52 -32.34 -5.01
CA THR A 165 30.87 -33.37 -5.85
C THR A 165 31.74 -33.89 -6.97
N GLN A 166 32.86 -33.24 -7.29
CA GLN A 166 33.68 -33.53 -8.46
C GLN A 166 35.15 -33.75 -8.07
N ALA A 167 35.61 -35.00 -8.11
CA ALA A 167 36.96 -35.39 -7.69
C ALA A 167 38.10 -34.63 -8.41
N PHE A 168 37.85 -34.09 -9.61
CA PHE A 168 38.78 -33.23 -10.34
C PHE A 168 39.18 -31.96 -9.56
N PHE A 169 38.27 -31.43 -8.74
CA PHE A 169 38.47 -30.21 -7.96
C PHE A 169 38.94 -30.47 -6.52
N ASN A 170 39.29 -31.70 -6.15
CA ASN A 170 39.79 -32.02 -4.81
C ASN A 170 40.97 -31.11 -4.40
N GLY A 171 40.86 -30.47 -3.23
CA GLY A 171 41.83 -29.47 -2.73
C GLY A 171 41.68 -28.06 -3.32
N CYS A 172 40.54 -27.73 -3.94
CA CYS A 172 40.20 -26.34 -4.31
C CYS A 172 39.62 -25.56 -3.12
N ASP A 173 40.50 -25.14 -2.21
CA ASP A 173 40.11 -24.48 -0.95
C ASP A 173 39.81 -22.98 -1.08
N SER A 174 39.77 -22.45 -2.32
CA SER A 174 39.42 -21.05 -2.60
C SER A 174 38.76 -20.88 -3.98
N ASN A 175 38.02 -19.78 -4.14
CA ASN A 175 37.42 -19.39 -5.44
C ASN A 175 38.48 -19.29 -6.55
N LYS A 176 39.67 -18.78 -6.23
CA LYS A 176 40.79 -18.66 -7.17
C LYS A 176 41.30 -20.03 -7.62
N ALA A 177 41.58 -20.94 -6.68
CA ALA A 177 42.05 -22.29 -6.99
C ALA A 177 41.02 -23.09 -7.83
N PHE A 178 39.72 -22.83 -7.66
CA PHE A 178 38.67 -23.38 -8.52
C PHE A 178 38.72 -22.80 -9.94
N LEU A 179 38.78 -21.47 -10.07
CA LEU A 179 38.86 -20.79 -11.38
C LEU A 179 40.12 -21.19 -12.15
N ASP A 180 41.28 -21.23 -11.51
CA ASP A 180 42.55 -21.65 -12.12
C ASP A 180 42.44 -23.10 -12.66
N ARG A 181 41.75 -24.01 -11.97
CA ARG A 181 41.49 -25.38 -12.47
C ARG A 181 40.49 -25.42 -13.63
N CYS A 182 39.49 -24.56 -13.62
CA CYS A 182 38.58 -24.40 -14.76
C CYS A 182 39.31 -23.86 -16.00
N PHE A 183 40.19 -22.87 -15.86
CA PHE A 183 41.02 -22.36 -16.95
C PHE A 183 41.96 -23.46 -17.49
N ASN A 184 42.70 -24.15 -16.62
CA ASN A 184 43.54 -25.28 -17.02
C ASN A 184 42.76 -26.39 -17.76
N LEU A 185 41.51 -26.66 -17.37
CA LEU A 185 40.64 -27.64 -18.06
C LEU A 185 40.23 -27.16 -19.46
N VAL A 186 39.91 -25.87 -19.62
CA VAL A 186 39.58 -25.26 -20.92
C VAL A 186 40.81 -25.24 -21.83
N ASP A 187 41.97 -24.81 -21.33
CA ASP A 187 43.21 -24.77 -22.11
C ASP A 187 43.65 -26.18 -22.53
N ALA A 188 43.53 -27.19 -21.65
CA ALA A 188 43.80 -28.59 -21.98
C ALA A 188 42.81 -29.18 -23.02
N ALA A 189 41.58 -28.66 -23.08
CA ALA A 189 40.59 -29.04 -24.11
C ALA A 189 40.83 -28.32 -25.46
N VAL A 190 41.40 -27.12 -25.44
CA VAL A 190 41.70 -26.31 -26.65
C VAL A 190 43.07 -26.64 -27.26
N CYS A 191 44.04 -27.08 -26.46
CA CYS A 191 45.39 -27.45 -26.90
C CYS A 191 45.69 -28.95 -26.67
N PRO A 192 45.32 -29.86 -27.60
CA PRO A 192 45.44 -31.31 -27.42
C PRO A 192 46.88 -31.87 -27.45
N ASN A 193 47.90 -31.05 -27.69
CA ASN A 193 49.28 -31.49 -27.96
C ASN A 193 50.12 -31.87 -26.72
N HIS A 194 49.51 -31.99 -25.53
CA HIS A 194 50.23 -32.30 -24.27
C HIS A 194 49.72 -33.51 -23.48
N TYR A 195 48.94 -34.40 -24.13
CA TYR A 195 48.65 -35.72 -23.57
C TYR A 195 49.57 -36.80 -24.16
N GLU A 196 50.70 -37.06 -23.49
CA GLU A 196 51.29 -38.40 -23.55
C GLU A 196 50.25 -39.41 -23.03
N LYS A 197 49.86 -40.37 -23.88
CA LYS A 197 48.93 -41.42 -23.47
C LYS A 197 49.55 -42.23 -22.32
N PRO A 198 48.87 -42.38 -21.16
CA PRO A 198 49.33 -43.28 -20.12
C PRO A 198 49.50 -44.69 -20.68
N THR A 199 50.68 -45.28 -20.52
CA THR A 199 50.98 -46.67 -20.89
C THR A 199 50.35 -47.65 -19.90
N THR A 200 49.03 -47.62 -19.77
CA THR A 200 48.28 -48.59 -18.98
C THR A 200 48.28 -49.94 -19.69
N LYS A 201 48.97 -50.92 -19.10
CA LYS A 201 48.77 -52.35 -19.38
C LYS A 201 47.37 -52.77 -18.91
N GLY A 202 46.36 -52.49 -19.72
CA GLY A 202 44.97 -52.86 -19.48
C GLY A 202 44.21 -52.93 -20.80
N LEU A 203 43.00 -53.49 -20.74
CA LEU A 203 42.09 -53.65 -21.88
C LEU A 203 42.09 -52.42 -22.78
N SER A 204 42.23 -52.68 -24.08
CA SER A 204 42.27 -51.67 -25.13
C SER A 204 41.03 -50.78 -25.08
N TYR A 205 41.14 -49.57 -25.64
CA TYR A 205 39.99 -48.65 -25.69
C TYR A 205 38.76 -49.29 -26.38
N LEU A 206 38.98 -50.19 -27.35
CA LEU A 206 37.90 -50.93 -28.01
C LEU A 206 37.18 -51.89 -27.04
N GLU A 207 37.92 -52.67 -26.26
CA GLU A 207 37.35 -53.58 -25.25
C GLU A 207 36.62 -52.81 -24.13
N LYS A 208 37.13 -51.64 -23.74
CA LYS A 208 36.44 -50.74 -22.79
C LYS A 208 35.14 -50.19 -23.37
N ILE A 209 35.12 -49.82 -24.65
CA ILE A 209 33.90 -49.34 -25.34
C ILE A 209 32.85 -50.46 -25.40
N ILE A 210 33.24 -51.68 -25.77
CA ILE A 210 32.36 -52.85 -25.81
C ILE A 210 31.77 -53.13 -24.41
N LEU A 211 32.61 -53.16 -23.36
CA LEU A 211 32.14 -53.35 -21.98
C LEU A 211 31.19 -52.23 -21.52
N LEU A 212 31.42 -50.98 -21.92
CA LEU A 212 30.53 -49.86 -21.60
C LEU A 212 29.17 -49.99 -22.30
N GLN A 213 29.18 -50.48 -23.54
CA GLN A 213 27.98 -50.69 -24.35
C GLN A 213 27.15 -51.87 -23.83
N ASP A 214 27.78 -53.00 -23.50
CA ASP A 214 27.12 -54.15 -22.85
C ASP A 214 26.49 -53.73 -21.50
N TYR A 215 27.21 -52.96 -20.68
CA TYR A 215 26.70 -52.45 -19.40
C TYR A 215 25.52 -51.47 -19.58
N HIS A 216 25.61 -50.59 -20.58
CA HIS A 216 24.54 -49.67 -20.94
C HIS A 216 23.27 -50.43 -21.37
N ASP A 217 23.40 -51.41 -22.24
CA ASP A 217 22.27 -52.17 -22.78
C ASP A 217 21.63 -53.07 -21.71
N GLN A 218 22.42 -53.69 -20.84
CA GLN A 218 21.92 -54.37 -19.63
C GLN A 218 21.17 -53.41 -18.69
N THR A 219 21.66 -52.18 -18.53
CA THR A 219 21.03 -51.16 -17.68
C THR A 219 19.69 -50.71 -18.26
N HIS A 220 19.59 -50.49 -19.57
CA HIS A 220 18.32 -50.18 -20.25
C HIS A 220 17.32 -51.33 -20.17
N ALA A 221 17.77 -52.58 -20.36
CA ALA A 221 16.92 -53.76 -20.19
C ALA A 221 16.37 -53.86 -18.75
N ARG A 222 17.18 -53.54 -17.73
CA ARG A 222 16.74 -53.49 -16.32
C ARG A 222 15.70 -52.38 -16.10
N ILE A 223 15.96 -51.17 -16.58
CA ILE A 223 15.03 -50.03 -16.46
C ILE A 223 13.70 -50.31 -17.16
N ALA A 224 13.73 -50.89 -18.37
CA ALA A 224 12.52 -51.26 -19.11
C ALA A 224 11.66 -52.28 -18.35
N ASN A 225 12.29 -53.28 -17.71
CA ASN A 225 11.60 -54.23 -16.85
C ASN A 225 11.01 -53.58 -15.59
N GLU A 226 11.75 -52.67 -14.93
CA GLU A 226 11.27 -51.93 -13.77
C GLU A 226 10.06 -51.04 -14.11
N VAL A 227 10.12 -50.29 -15.22
CA VAL A 227 9.00 -49.48 -15.74
C VAL A 227 7.78 -50.36 -16.05
N LYS A 228 7.98 -51.56 -16.60
CA LYS A 228 6.90 -52.52 -16.86
C LYS A 228 6.25 -53.01 -15.56
N VAL A 229 7.04 -53.36 -14.54
CA VAL A 229 6.53 -53.79 -13.22
C VAL A 229 5.78 -52.66 -12.51
N LEU A 230 6.32 -51.43 -12.52
CA LEU A 230 5.67 -50.25 -11.96
C LEU A 230 4.37 -49.91 -12.71
N GLY A 231 4.33 -50.09 -14.03
CA GLY A 231 3.13 -49.93 -14.85
C GLY A 231 2.02 -50.91 -14.46
N LEU A 232 2.35 -52.19 -14.25
CA LEU A 232 1.41 -53.19 -13.76
C LEU A 232 0.87 -52.83 -12.36
N LYS A 233 1.76 -52.47 -11.43
CA LYS A 233 1.40 -52.08 -10.06
C LYS A 233 0.52 -50.82 -10.02
N ARG A 234 0.76 -49.84 -10.89
CA ARG A 234 -0.11 -48.67 -11.10
C ARG A 234 -1.52 -49.11 -11.51
N ASP A 235 -1.62 -50.04 -12.46
CA ASP A 235 -2.91 -50.47 -13.01
C ASP A 235 -3.71 -51.35 -12.03
N GLU A 236 -3.03 -52.10 -11.17
CA GLU A 236 -3.63 -52.79 -10.01
C GLU A 236 -4.19 -51.80 -8.99
N LEU A 237 -3.40 -50.83 -8.54
CA LEU A 237 -3.85 -49.79 -7.61
C LEU A 237 -5.01 -48.97 -8.19
N LEU A 238 -5.01 -48.70 -9.50
CA LEU A 238 -6.14 -48.05 -10.18
C LEU A 238 -7.41 -48.91 -10.19
N LYS A 239 -7.31 -50.25 -10.31
CA LYS A 239 -8.45 -51.17 -10.15
C LYS A 239 -8.97 -51.15 -8.71
N GLU A 240 -8.08 -51.18 -7.73
CA GLU A 240 -8.43 -51.15 -6.31
C GLU A 240 -9.12 -49.83 -5.92
N ILE A 241 -8.57 -48.68 -6.31
CA ILE A 241 -9.19 -47.35 -6.09
C ILE A 241 -10.58 -47.29 -6.74
N LYS A 242 -10.77 -47.84 -7.95
CA LYS A 242 -12.08 -47.92 -8.61
C LYS A 242 -13.06 -48.81 -7.81
N PHE A 243 -12.59 -49.94 -7.28
CA PHE A 243 -13.40 -50.83 -6.43
C PHE A 243 -13.80 -50.17 -5.11
N ILE A 244 -12.86 -49.55 -4.39
CA ILE A 244 -13.11 -48.80 -3.14
C ILE A 244 -14.10 -47.66 -3.39
N LYS A 245 -13.92 -46.86 -4.46
CA LYS A 245 -14.89 -45.80 -4.83
C LYS A 245 -16.28 -46.36 -5.13
N LYS A 246 -16.39 -47.54 -5.77
CA LYS A 246 -17.67 -48.22 -6.02
C LYS A 246 -18.33 -48.72 -4.73
N GLN A 247 -17.54 -49.27 -3.79
CA GLN A 247 -18.02 -49.70 -2.47
C GLN A 247 -18.47 -48.50 -1.61
N ASN A 248 -17.70 -47.41 -1.57
CA ASN A 248 -18.07 -46.22 -0.80
C ASN A 248 -19.33 -45.56 -1.36
N ARG A 249 -19.50 -45.47 -2.68
CA ARG A 249 -20.77 -45.02 -3.29
C ARG A 249 -21.97 -45.89 -2.87
N LYS A 250 -21.81 -47.23 -2.82
CA LYS A 250 -22.85 -48.14 -2.30
C LYS A 250 -23.15 -47.89 -0.81
N LYS A 251 -22.12 -47.77 0.03
CA LYS A 251 -22.27 -47.51 1.48
C LYS A 251 -22.94 -46.16 1.75
N SER A 252 -22.57 -45.09 1.04
CA SER A 252 -23.22 -43.78 1.17
C SER A 252 -24.68 -43.82 0.71
N LYS A 253 -25.00 -44.52 -0.39
CA LYS A 253 -26.39 -44.71 -0.84
C LYS A 253 -27.21 -45.51 0.19
N LEU A 254 -26.62 -46.51 0.84
CA LEU A 254 -27.27 -47.28 1.89
C LEU A 254 -27.54 -46.45 3.16
N LYS A 255 -26.56 -45.64 3.61
CA LYS A 255 -26.76 -44.70 4.72
C LYS A 255 -27.88 -43.68 4.42
N TYR A 256 -27.90 -43.14 3.20
CA TYR A 256 -28.94 -42.21 2.75
C TYR A 256 -30.34 -42.84 2.77
N MET A 257 -30.47 -44.08 2.26
CA MET A 257 -31.70 -44.87 2.34
C MET A 257 -32.15 -45.09 3.79
N GLN A 258 -31.23 -45.45 4.70
CA GLN A 258 -31.53 -45.64 6.12
C GLN A 258 -32.02 -44.35 6.79
N SER A 259 -31.37 -43.20 6.55
CA SER A 259 -31.84 -41.91 7.06
C SER A 259 -33.23 -41.52 6.52
N LEU A 260 -33.54 -41.84 5.26
CA LEU A 260 -34.88 -41.64 4.69
C LEU A 260 -35.93 -42.51 5.38
N SER A 261 -35.65 -43.81 5.59
CA SER A 261 -36.59 -44.70 6.31
C SER A 261 -36.82 -44.27 7.76
N TYR A 262 -35.80 -43.71 8.43
CA TYR A 262 -35.93 -43.17 9.78
C TYR A 262 -36.83 -41.92 9.80
N LEU A 263 -36.57 -40.94 8.93
CA LEU A 263 -37.41 -39.74 8.79
C LEU A 263 -38.87 -40.07 8.45
N GLN A 264 -39.09 -41.07 7.59
CA GLN A 264 -40.41 -41.54 7.19
C GLN A 264 -41.14 -42.29 8.32
N SER A 265 -40.40 -42.87 9.27
CA SER A 265 -40.94 -43.47 10.49
C SER A 265 -41.34 -42.38 11.51
N CYS A 266 -40.51 -41.33 11.66
CA CYS A 266 -40.81 -40.19 12.54
C CYS A 266 -42.02 -39.36 12.09
N SER A 267 -42.27 -39.24 10.78
CA SER A 267 -43.47 -38.55 10.28
C SER A 267 -44.76 -39.37 10.53
N GLN A 268 -44.69 -40.70 10.50
CA GLN A 268 -45.82 -41.57 10.86
C GLN A 268 -46.17 -41.51 12.35
N THR A 269 -45.19 -41.33 13.25
CA THR A 269 -45.47 -41.15 14.69
C THR A 269 -46.10 -39.80 15.00
N ASN A 270 -45.68 -38.71 14.33
CA ASN A 270 -46.29 -37.39 14.55
C ASN A 270 -47.74 -37.32 14.03
N SER A 271 -48.07 -38.05 12.96
CA SER A 271 -49.46 -38.17 12.47
C SER A 271 -50.39 -38.86 13.49
N LYS A 272 -49.88 -39.79 14.31
CA LYS A 272 -50.66 -40.41 15.41
C LYS A 272 -50.80 -39.51 16.63
N ASN A 273 -49.80 -38.69 16.94
CA ASN A 273 -49.80 -37.84 18.15
C ASN A 273 -50.57 -36.52 17.99
N MET A 274 -50.87 -36.04 16.78
CA MET A 274 -51.71 -34.85 16.57
C MET A 274 -53.22 -35.09 16.75
N LYS A 275 -53.65 -36.27 17.24
CA LYS A 275 -55.07 -36.60 17.49
C LYS A 275 -55.48 -36.62 18.97
N LEU A 276 -54.59 -36.21 19.88
CA LEU A 276 -54.81 -36.11 21.32
C LEU A 276 -54.05 -34.89 21.87
N GLY A 277 -54.74 -33.77 22.09
CA GLY A 277 -54.10 -32.56 22.65
C GLY A 277 -54.70 -31.22 22.22
N ALA A 278 -56.02 -31.06 22.34
CA ALA A 278 -56.65 -29.74 22.34
C ALA A 278 -57.13 -29.39 23.75
N SER A 279 -57.12 -28.10 24.11
CA SER A 279 -57.58 -27.50 25.39
C SER A 279 -56.57 -27.55 26.56
N VAL A 280 -56.26 -26.47 27.31
CA VAL A 280 -56.61 -25.03 27.21
C VAL A 280 -55.69 -24.18 28.15
N ASN A 281 -55.36 -22.94 27.76
CA ASN A 281 -55.01 -21.69 28.52
C ASN A 281 -54.08 -21.71 29.77
N GLU A 282 -53.47 -20.61 30.28
CA GLU A 282 -53.17 -19.21 29.88
C GLU A 282 -52.05 -18.75 30.87
N SER A 283 -50.97 -18.05 30.49
CA SER A 283 -50.89 -16.57 30.61
C SER A 283 -49.47 -16.04 30.30
N LYS A 284 -49.43 -14.85 29.67
CA LYS A 284 -48.44 -13.73 29.71
C LYS A 284 -47.36 -13.80 30.82
N SER A 285 -46.12 -13.32 30.70
CA SER A 285 -45.34 -12.52 29.71
C SER A 285 -43.85 -12.55 30.16
N GLY A 286 -42.80 -12.25 29.38
CA GLY A 286 -42.62 -11.81 27.98
C GLY A 286 -41.19 -11.27 27.75
N ASN A 287 -40.94 -10.64 26.59
CA ASN A 287 -39.61 -10.24 26.03
C ASN A 287 -38.62 -11.39 25.74
N LEU A 288 -37.78 -11.36 24.70
CA LEU A 288 -37.86 -11.00 23.27
C LEU A 288 -36.41 -11.01 22.74
N ASN A 289 -36.24 -11.42 21.47
CA ASN A 289 -35.05 -11.30 20.63
C ASN A 289 -33.83 -12.20 20.98
N ASP A 290 -33.15 -12.84 20.03
CA ASP A 290 -33.52 -13.01 18.62
C ASP A 290 -32.92 -14.27 17.98
N THR A 291 -33.53 -14.70 16.88
CA THR A 291 -33.07 -15.85 16.09
C THR A 291 -32.22 -15.39 14.91
N GLN A 292 -30.97 -15.84 14.81
CA GLN A 292 -30.32 -16.11 13.52
C GLN A 292 -28.98 -16.86 13.67
N VAL A 293 -28.99 -18.16 13.31
CA VAL A 293 -27.78 -18.83 12.80
C VAL A 293 -28.20 -19.57 11.52
N SER A 294 -27.93 -18.94 10.38
CA SER A 294 -28.13 -19.54 9.06
C SER A 294 -27.06 -20.60 8.78
N VAL A 295 -27.51 -21.73 8.21
CA VAL A 295 -26.60 -22.77 7.71
C VAL A 295 -26.01 -22.32 6.38
N SER A 296 -24.83 -21.70 6.41
CA SER A 296 -24.09 -21.34 5.19
C SER A 296 -22.59 -21.20 5.46
N GLN A 297 -21.86 -22.33 5.41
CA GLN A 297 -20.40 -22.34 5.21
C GLN A 297 -19.99 -23.46 4.23
N LEU A 298 -18.88 -23.20 3.53
CA LEU A 298 -18.14 -24.13 2.67
C LEU A 298 -18.71 -24.44 1.27
N SER A 299 -19.09 -23.39 0.54
CA SER A 299 -18.92 -23.35 -0.92
C SER A 299 -18.00 -22.20 -1.32
N GLY A 300 -16.79 -22.51 -1.79
CA GLY A 300 -15.85 -21.51 -2.32
C GLY A 300 -14.49 -21.50 -1.64
N LEU A 301 -13.63 -22.48 -1.96
CA LEU A 301 -12.16 -22.35 -1.95
C LEU A 301 -11.52 -23.50 -2.77
N PHE A 302 -11.96 -23.62 -4.03
CA PHE A 302 -11.22 -24.34 -5.06
C PHE A 302 -10.75 -23.35 -6.13
N SER A 303 -9.50 -22.90 -5.98
CA SER A 303 -8.69 -22.40 -7.09
C SER A 303 -7.33 -23.07 -6.96
N PRO A 304 -7.00 -24.07 -7.79
CA PRO A 304 -5.68 -24.67 -7.76
C PRO A 304 -4.66 -23.65 -8.24
N ALA A 305 -3.57 -23.48 -7.49
CA ALA A 305 -2.44 -22.68 -7.91
C ALA A 305 -1.90 -23.21 -9.25
N LYS A 306 -1.79 -22.32 -10.26
CA LYS A 306 -1.09 -22.63 -11.51
C LYS A 306 0.40 -22.73 -11.21
N LEU A 307 0.92 -23.94 -11.06
CA LEU A 307 2.34 -24.19 -11.30
C LEU A 307 2.62 -24.13 -12.80
N SER A 308 3.82 -23.66 -13.12
CA SER A 308 4.20 -23.10 -14.42
C SER A 308 4.45 -24.15 -15.52
N PRO A 309 4.32 -23.77 -16.80
CA PRO A 309 4.97 -24.48 -17.90
C PRO A 309 6.49 -24.19 -17.91
N VAL A 310 7.19 -24.76 -18.91
CA VAL A 310 8.61 -24.55 -19.25
C VAL A 310 9.63 -25.37 -18.43
N LEU A 311 9.73 -26.65 -18.77
CA LEU A 311 11.01 -27.32 -18.95
C LEU A 311 10.99 -28.07 -20.30
N ARG A 312 11.55 -27.44 -21.34
CA ARG A 312 12.08 -28.16 -22.51
C ARG A 312 13.53 -27.71 -22.69
N THR A 313 14.43 -28.66 -22.48
CA THR A 313 15.86 -28.51 -22.75
C THR A 313 16.14 -28.44 -24.25
N ARG A 314 17.29 -27.84 -24.57
CA ARG A 314 17.82 -27.70 -25.93
C ARG A 314 18.07 -29.07 -26.59
N THR A 315 17.90 -29.14 -27.90
CA THR A 315 18.70 -30.02 -28.76
C THR A 315 19.28 -29.21 -29.91
N ASN A 316 20.60 -29.34 -30.02
CA ASN A 316 21.56 -28.75 -30.95
C ASN A 316 21.08 -28.47 -32.38
N ALA A 317 21.52 -27.32 -32.89
CA ALA A 317 21.92 -27.16 -34.29
C ALA A 317 23.06 -26.12 -34.37
N TYR A 318 24.30 -26.60 -34.27
CA TYR A 318 25.41 -25.94 -34.96
C TYR A 318 25.80 -26.83 -36.14
N VAL A 319 26.04 -26.16 -37.26
CA VAL A 319 26.53 -26.73 -38.51
C VAL A 319 28.01 -26.36 -38.61
N TYR A 320 28.82 -27.32 -39.05
CA TYR A 320 30.29 -27.35 -39.06
C TYR A 320 30.95 -27.58 -37.69
#